data_AF-A0AB37UC04-F1
#
_entry.id   AF-A0AB37UC04-F1
#
_cell.length_a   1.000
_cell.length_b   1.000
_cell.length_c   1.000
_cell.angle_alpha   90.00
_cell.angle_beta   90.00
_cell.angle_gamma   90.00
#
_symmetry.space_group_name_H-M   'P 1'
#
loop_
_entity.id
_entity.type
_entity.pdbx_description
1 polymer ?
#
loop_
_entity_poly.entity_id
_entity_poly.type
_entity_poly.pdbx_seq_one_letter_code
_entity_poly.pdbx_strand_id
1 'polypeptide(L)'
;MRKASKATHIQPPRVTNVDKNAAYPPLIEELKAESATAQACELRQNKYLNRLVEQDHRLIKKLVNLGLDFKSFHTARRTPLK
;
A
#
# COMPACT_ATOMS: atom_id res chain seq x y z
N MET A 1 -6.83 -0.75 -4.90
CA MET A 1 -6.76 -1.61 -6.10
C MET A 1 -7.40 -0.97 -7.33
N ARG A 2 -8.68 -0.56 -7.29
CA ARG A 2 -9.38 0.10 -8.43
C ARG A 2 -8.64 1.27 -9.10
N LYS A 3 -7.90 2.07 -8.31
CA LYS A 3 -7.18 3.26 -8.81
C LYS A 3 -5.86 2.91 -9.52
N ALA A 4 -5.21 1.82 -9.12
CA ALA A 4 -3.93 1.39 -9.68
C ALA A 4 -4.11 0.70 -11.05
N SER A 5 -5.22 -0.01 -11.25
CA SER A 5 -5.52 -0.70 -12.52
C SER A 5 -6.09 0.22 -13.61
N LYS A 6 -6.57 1.41 -13.25
CA LYS A 6 -7.14 2.41 -14.18
C LYS A 6 -6.09 3.39 -14.74
N ALA A 7 -4.83 3.27 -14.34
CA ALA A 7 -3.78 4.15 -14.86
C ALA A 7 -3.43 3.74 -16.30
N THR A 8 -3.51 4.69 -17.24
CA THR A 8 -3.36 4.47 -18.70
C THR A 8 -2.00 3.89 -19.12
N HIS A 9 -0.99 3.99 -18.25
CA HIS A 9 0.38 3.51 -18.51
C HIS A 9 0.76 2.24 -17.75
N ILE A 10 -0.16 1.66 -16.96
CA ILE A 10 0.08 0.42 -16.23
C ILE A 10 -0.49 -0.74 -17.06
N GLN A 11 0.40 -1.63 -17.48
CA GLN A 11 0.00 -2.92 -18.04
C GLN A 11 -0.48 -3.83 -16.89
N PRO A 12 -1.56 -4.59 -17.07
CA PRO A 12 -2.03 -5.48 -16.03
C PRO A 12 -0.96 -6.54 -15.72
N PRO A 13 -0.61 -6.74 -14.44
CA PRO A 13 0.38 -7.74 -14.07
C PRO A 13 -0.11 -9.14 -14.43
N ARG A 14 0.80 -10.02 -14.83
CA ARG A 14 0.47 -11.43 -15.11
C ARG A 14 0.08 -12.21 -13.85
N VAL A 15 0.68 -11.87 -12.71
CA VAL A 15 0.44 -12.53 -11.42
C VAL A 15 0.37 -11.48 -10.33
N THR A 16 -0.66 -11.52 -9.49
CA THR A 16 -0.77 -10.66 -8.31
C THR A 16 -0.69 -11.50 -7.05
N ASN A 17 0.26 -11.17 -6.17
CA ASN A 17 0.35 -11.78 -4.84
C ASN A 17 -0.53 -11.01 -3.84
N VAL A 18 -1.34 -11.73 -3.07
CA VAL A 18 -2.27 -11.17 -2.10
C VAL A 18 -2.15 -11.91 -0.78
N ASP A 19 -2.39 -11.20 0.32
CA ASP A 19 -2.41 -11.80 1.64
C ASP A 19 -3.59 -12.76 1.83
N LYS A 20 -3.48 -13.69 2.79
CA LYS A 20 -4.48 -14.73 3.07
C LYS A 20 -5.72 -14.22 3.83
N ASN A 21 -6.05 -12.95 3.69
CA ASN A 21 -7.22 -12.37 4.34
C ASN A 21 -8.51 -12.71 3.58
N ALA A 22 -9.58 -13.04 4.31
CA ALA A 22 -10.88 -13.41 3.78
C ALA A 22 -11.58 -12.29 2.98
N ALA A 23 -11.17 -11.03 3.15
CA ALA A 23 -11.72 -9.89 2.43
C ALA A 23 -11.27 -9.82 0.95
N TYR A 24 -10.18 -10.48 0.57
CA TYR A 24 -9.62 -10.35 -0.77
C TYR A 24 -10.33 -11.17 -1.85
N PRO A 25 -10.67 -12.46 -1.65
CA PRO A 25 -11.38 -13.26 -2.66
C PRO A 25 -12.64 -12.58 -3.23
N PRO A 26 -13.60 -12.07 -2.42
CA PRO A 26 -14.79 -11.41 -2.97
C PRO A 26 -14.44 -10.10 -3.70
N LEU A 27 -13.48 -9.33 -3.18
CA LEU A 27 -13.01 -8.10 -3.84
C LEU A 27 -12.38 -8.37 -5.21
N ILE A 28 -11.67 -9.48 -5.36
CA ILE A 28 -11.02 -9.86 -6.63
C ILE A 28 -12.06 -10.30 -7.65
N GLU A 29 -13.09 -11.03 -7.22
CA GLU A 29 -14.20 -11.43 -8.08
C GLU A 29 -14.95 -10.21 -8.62
N GLU A 30 -15.27 -9.24 -7.74
CA GLU A 30 -15.85 -7.96 -8.15
C GLU A 30 -14.93 -7.19 -9.11
N LEU A 31 -13.62 -7.15 -8.84
CA LEU A 31 -12.65 -6.46 -9.69
C LEU A 31 -12.50 -7.10 -11.08
N LYS A 32 -12.59 -8.43 -11.17
CA LYS A 32 -12.61 -9.16 -12.44
C LYS A 32 -13.89 -8.91 -13.24
N ALA A 33 -15.02 -8.72 -12.55
CA ALA A 33 -16.28 -8.37 -13.18
C ALA A 33 -16.32 -6.91 -13.69
N GLU A 34 -15.76 -5.96 -12.91
CA GLU A 34 -15.71 -4.53 -13.29
C GLU A 34 -14.63 -4.19 -14.32
N SER A 35 -13.55 -4.96 -14.39
CA SER A 35 -12.35 -4.61 -15.15
C SER A 35 -11.95 -5.77 -16.06
N ALA A 36 -12.05 -5.59 -17.38
CA ALA A 36 -11.57 -6.53 -18.40
C ALA A 36 -10.04 -6.81 -18.33
N THR A 37 -9.31 -6.13 -17.46
CA THR A 37 -7.84 -6.14 -17.35
C THR A 37 -7.25 -7.39 -16.69
N ALA A 38 -8.04 -8.32 -16.16
CA ALA A 38 -7.49 -9.39 -15.30
C ALA A 38 -8.04 -10.80 -15.57
N GLN A 39 -8.60 -11.07 -16.75
CA GLN A 39 -9.09 -12.42 -17.06
C GLN A 39 -7.95 -13.47 -17.05
N ALA A 40 -6.70 -13.04 -17.24
CA ALA A 40 -5.49 -13.87 -17.20
C ALA A 40 -4.58 -13.62 -15.97
N CYS A 41 -4.97 -12.75 -15.03
CA CYS A 41 -4.13 -12.49 -13.87
C CYS A 41 -4.28 -13.62 -12.84
N GLU A 42 -3.23 -14.41 -12.64
CA GLU A 42 -3.20 -15.43 -11.60
C GLU A 42 -3.09 -14.77 -10.22
N LEU A 43 -3.93 -15.23 -9.29
CA LEU A 43 -3.78 -14.85 -7.89
C LEU A 43 -2.87 -15.85 -7.17
N ARG A 44 -1.89 -15.35 -6.44
CA ARG A 44 -1.09 -16.19 -5.53
C ARG A 44 -1.26 -15.69 -4.10
N GLN A 45 -1.34 -16.63 -3.17
CA GLN A 45 -1.37 -16.34 -1.74
C GLN A 45 -0.10 -16.89 -1.10
N ASN A 46 1.02 -16.20 -1.28
CA ASN A 46 2.32 -16.67 -0.80
C ASN A 46 2.82 -15.83 0.38
N LYS A 47 2.81 -16.44 1.57
CA LYS A 47 3.28 -15.84 2.83
C LYS A 47 4.75 -15.37 2.75
N TYR A 48 5.60 -16.07 2.02
CA TYR A 48 7.02 -15.75 1.94
C TYR A 48 7.29 -14.50 1.09
N LEU A 49 6.51 -14.31 0.02
CA LEU A 49 6.59 -13.13 -0.83
C LEU A 49 6.00 -11.88 -0.15
N ASN A 50 5.13 -12.06 0.85
CA ASN A 50 4.64 -10.94 1.67
C ASN A 50 5.77 -10.28 2.47
N ARG A 51 6.88 -10.98 2.75
CA ARG A 51 8.02 -10.39 3.45
C ARG A 51 8.62 -9.19 2.71
N LEU A 52 8.69 -9.24 1.38
CA LEU A 52 9.21 -8.13 0.57
C LEU A 52 8.30 -6.91 0.66
N VAL A 53 6.99 -7.12 0.56
CA VAL A 53 5.98 -6.07 0.72
C VAL A 53 6.05 -5.45 2.13
N GLU A 54 6.14 -6.30 3.16
CA GLU A 54 6.31 -5.83 4.55
C GLU A 54 7.62 -5.07 4.77
N GLN A 55 8.67 -5.40 4.03
CA GLN A 55 9.95 -4.71 4.09
C GLN A 55 9.86 -3.32 3.44
N ASP A 56 9.21 -3.20 2.28
CA ASP A 56 8.92 -1.91 1.65
C ASP A 56 8.10 -1.00 2.57
N HIS A 57 7.12 -1.56 3.28
CA HIS A 57 6.35 -0.83 4.27
C HIS A 57 7.22 -0.26 5.41
N ARG A 58 8.36 -0.88 5.74
CA ARG A 58 9.27 -0.35 6.78
C ARG A 58 9.91 0.97 6.34
N LEU A 59 10.21 1.14 5.06
CA LEU A 59 10.79 2.39 4.56
C LEU A 59 9.78 3.53 4.68
N ILE A 60 8.55 3.30 4.23
CA ILE A 60 7.47 4.31 4.33
C ILE A 60 7.16 4.63 5.80
N LYS A 61 7.03 3.61 6.67
CA LYS A 61 6.80 3.81 8.11
C LYS A 61 7.94 4.60 8.77
N LYS A 62 9.20 4.33 8.38
CA LYS A 62 10.35 5.08 8.89
C LYS A 62 10.28 6.56 8.49
N LEU A 63 9.93 6.87 7.25
CA LEU A 63 9.75 8.24 6.78
C LEU A 63 8.61 8.95 7.53
N VAL A 64 7.46 8.30 7.67
CA VAL A 64 6.31 8.86 8.39
C VAL A 64 6.63 9.12 9.85
N ASN A 65 7.29 8.18 10.54
CA ASN A 65 7.65 8.33 11.95
C ASN A 65 8.63 9.49 12.18
N LEU A 66 9.66 9.63 11.33
CA LEU A 66 10.57 10.77 11.41
C LEU A 66 9.83 12.10 11.19
N GLY A 67 8.83 12.13 10.32
CA GLY A 67 7.99 13.30 10.06
C GLY A 67 7.07 13.72 11.22
N LEU A 68 6.69 12.78 12.10
CA LEU A 68 5.82 13.07 13.24
C LEU A 68 6.55 13.85 14.34
N ASP A 69 7.84 13.59 14.55
CA ASP A 69 8.65 14.30 15.55
C ASP A 69 8.83 15.79 15.19
N PHE A 70 8.79 16.14 13.89
CA PHE A 70 8.79 17.54 13.44
C PHE A 70 7.46 18.27 13.71
N LYS A 71 6.36 17.55 13.93
CA LYS A 71 5.08 18.17 14.34
C LYS A 71 5.01 18.41 15.85
N SER A 72 5.86 17.77 16.65
CA SER A 72 5.90 17.92 18.11
C SER A 72 7.02 18.86 18.59
N PHE A 73 7.08 20.09 18.08
CA PHE A 73 7.87 21.14 18.74
C PHE A 73 7.04 21.73 19.90
N HIS A 74 7.28 21.24 21.12
CA HIS A 74 6.69 21.82 22.35
C HIS A 74 7.46 23.03 22.90
N THR A 75 8.52 23.48 22.22
CA THR A 75 9.41 24.53 22.72
C THR A 75 9.62 25.64 21.70
N ALA A 76 8.79 26.66 21.82
CA ALA A 76 9.20 28.05 21.67
C ALA A 76 8.55 28.83 22.84
N ARG A 77 8.97 28.49 24.06
CA ARG A 77 8.60 29.28 25.25
C ARG A 77 9.27 30.63 25.07
N ARG A 78 8.45 31.63 24.74
CA ARG A 78 8.81 33.04 24.57
C ARG A 78 9.70 33.46 25.72
N THR A 79 10.98 33.69 25.47
CA THR A 79 11.85 34.42 26.39
C THR A 79 11.48 35.90 26.22
N PRO A 80 10.83 36.57 27.18
CA PRO A 80 10.82 38.02 27.15
C PRO A 80 12.23 38.46 27.52
N LEU A 81 12.99 38.92 26.52
CA LEU A 81 14.18 39.72 26.80
C LEU A 81 13.70 40.94 27.60
N LYS A 82 14.35 41.10 28.74
CA LYS A 82 14.06 42.07 29.80
C LYS A 82 14.36 43.49 29.36
#